data_AF-A0A8X6QCC6-F1
#
_entry.id   AF-A0A8X6QCC6-F1
#
_cell.length_a   1.000
_cell.length_b   1.000
_cell.length_c   1.000
_cell.angle_alpha   90.00
_cell.angle_beta   90.00
_cell.angle_gamma   90.00
#
_symmetry.space_group_name_H-M   'P 1'
#
loop_
_entity.id
_entity.type
_entity.pdbx_description
1 polymer ?
#
loop_
_entity_poly.entity_id
_entity_poly.type
_entity_poly.pdbx_seq_one_letter_code
_entity_poly.pdbx_strand_id
1 'polypeptide(L)'
;MEDRVRSIVQHMHPQSIVRKTCLVIHPLDQYIAASPDGLIRSGEDYMLLEIKCIFNPDDNSLEELISKLSDFCLSNSNGFISLKRNHKYYFQI
;
A
#
# COMPACT_ATOMS: atom_id res chain seq x y z
N MET A 1 -7.46 1.99 -11.21
CA MET A 1 -6.36 1.02 -11.04
C MET A 1 -6.37 0.46 -9.62
N GLU A 2 -6.44 1.32 -8.60
CA GLU A 2 -6.63 0.92 -7.19
C GLU A 2 -7.80 -0.03 -6.94
N ASP A 3 -8.97 0.20 -7.56
CA ASP A 3 -10.10 -0.73 -7.43
C ASP A 3 -9.76 -2.16 -7.86
N ARG A 4 -8.96 -2.31 -8.92
CA ARG A 4 -8.51 -3.62 -9.39
C ARG A 4 -7.57 -4.26 -8.36
N VAL A 5 -6.64 -3.48 -7.80
CA VAL A 5 -5.71 -3.95 -6.77
C VAL A 5 -6.48 -4.39 -5.53
N ARG A 6 -7.45 -3.62 -5.06
CA ARG A 6 -8.34 -4.02 -3.94
C ARG A 6 -9.06 -5.33 -4.21
N SER A 7 -9.61 -5.51 -5.41
CA SER A 7 -10.23 -6.76 -5.82
C SER A 7 -9.24 -7.92 -5.78
N ILE A 8 -8.01 -7.73 -6.28
CA ILE A 8 -6.96 -8.76 -6.22
C ILE A 8 -6.64 -9.13 -4.77
N VAL A 9 -6.45 -8.15 -3.88
CA VAL A 9 -6.20 -8.39 -2.44
C VAL A 9 -7.35 -9.18 -1.80
N GLN A 10 -8.60 -8.84 -2.11
CA GLN A 10 -9.78 -9.57 -1.62
C GLN A 10 -9.81 -11.03 -2.10
N HIS A 11 -9.41 -11.29 -3.34
CA HIS A 11 -9.35 -12.66 -3.89
C HIS A 11 -8.19 -13.47 -3.29
N MET A 12 -7.04 -12.83 -3.03
CA MET A 12 -5.89 -13.48 -2.39
C MET A 12 -6.16 -13.83 -0.92
N HIS A 13 -7.00 -13.04 -0.24
CA HIS A 13 -7.34 -13.22 1.17
C HIS A 13 -8.86 -13.39 1.36
N PRO A 14 -9.47 -14.51 0.93
CA PRO A 14 -10.92 -14.68 0.89
C PRO A 14 -11.58 -14.69 2.28
N GLN A 15 -10.82 -14.98 3.34
CA GLN A 15 -11.28 -14.93 4.73
C GLN A 15 -11.24 -13.52 5.32
N SER A 16 -10.66 -12.56 4.61
CA SER A 16 -10.62 -11.16 5.01
C SER A 16 -11.73 -10.36 4.35
N ILE A 17 -12.09 -9.24 4.94
CA ILE A 17 -13.00 -8.25 4.35
C ILE A 17 -12.15 -7.03 3.99
N VAL A 18 -12.03 -6.74 2.70
CA VAL A 18 -11.33 -5.56 2.18
C VAL A 18 -12.38 -4.50 1.82
N ARG A 19 -12.31 -3.33 2.45
CA ARG A 19 -13.22 -2.22 2.19
C ARG A 19 -12.47 -0.97 1.77
N LYS A 20 -13.08 -0.21 0.88
CA LYS A 20 -12.66 1.17 0.60
C LYS A 20 -12.94 2.03 1.83
N THR A 21 -12.02 2.93 2.13
CA THR A 21 -12.15 3.94 3.16
C THR A 21 -12.41 5.32 2.57
N CYS A 22 -12.91 6.23 3.40
CA CYS A 22 -13.06 7.65 3.10
C CYS A 22 -12.09 8.44 4.00
N LEU A 23 -12.31 9.75 4.12
CA LEU A 23 -11.63 10.56 5.12
C LEU A 23 -11.97 10.05 6.54
N VAL A 24 -10.94 9.72 7.31
CA VAL A 24 -11.01 9.33 8.72
C VAL A 24 -10.38 10.45 9.54
N ILE A 25 -11.13 11.02 10.46
CA ILE A 25 -10.67 12.11 11.34
C ILE A 25 -10.24 11.50 12.68
N HIS A 26 -9.10 11.94 13.23
CA HIS A 26 -8.65 11.49 14.55
C HIS A 26 -9.69 11.88 15.62
N PRO A 27 -10.13 10.95 16.48
CA PRO A 27 -11.27 11.18 17.38
C PRO A 27 -11.01 12.26 18.44
N LEU A 28 -9.74 12.53 18.77
CA LEU A 28 -9.34 13.53 19.77
C LEU A 28 -8.76 14.80 19.12
N ASP A 29 -8.05 14.66 18.00
CA ASP A 29 -7.32 15.74 17.34
C ASP A 29 -7.95 16.01 15.99
N GLN A 30 -9.07 16.74 15.97
CA GLN A 30 -9.92 16.87 14.78
C GLN A 30 -9.25 17.56 13.57
N TYR A 31 -8.08 18.16 13.77
CA TYR A 31 -7.24 18.71 12.71
C TYR A 31 -6.33 17.66 12.03
N ILE A 32 -6.30 16.43 12.55
CA ILE A 32 -5.59 15.29 11.95
C ILE A 32 -6.61 14.40 11.26
N ALA A 33 -6.33 14.07 9.99
CA ALA A 33 -7.13 13.13 9.24
C ALA A 33 -6.24 12.30 8.28
N ALA A 34 -6.72 11.12 7.91
CA ALA A 34 -6.11 10.25 6.93
C ALA A 34 -7.17 9.72 5.96
N SER A 35 -6.76 9.39 4.74
CA SER A 35 -7.61 8.73 3.75
C SER A 35 -6.90 7.50 3.21
N PRO A 36 -6.86 6.39 3.99
CA PRO A 36 -6.27 5.15 3.49
C PRO A 36 -7.00 4.69 2.22
N ASP A 37 -6.35 3.88 1.39
CA ASP A 37 -6.99 3.30 0.20
C ASP A 37 -7.95 2.16 0.55
N GLY A 38 -7.70 1.49 1.68
CA GLY A 38 -8.63 0.54 2.26
C GLY A 38 -8.34 0.12 3.69
N LEU A 39 -9.31 -0.60 4.25
CA LEU A 39 -9.24 -1.27 5.54
C LEU A 39 -9.47 -2.77 5.32
N ILE A 40 -8.57 -3.59 5.86
CA ILE A 40 -8.66 -5.04 5.82
C ILE A 40 -9.01 -5.53 7.22
N ARG A 41 -10.10 -6.29 7.33
CA ARG A 41 -10.45 -7.04 8.55
C ARG A 41 -10.17 -8.51 8.35
N SER A 42 -9.38 -9.13 9.21
CA SER A 42 -9.12 -10.57 9.20
C SER A 42 -9.29 -11.13 10.61
N GLY A 43 -10.40 -11.85 10.85
CA GLY A 43 -10.80 -12.19 12.21
C GLY A 43 -11.04 -10.95 13.06
N GLU A 44 -10.29 -10.83 14.16
CA GLU A 44 -10.29 -9.69 15.08
C GLU A 44 -9.27 -8.60 14.71
N ASP A 45 -8.37 -8.87 13.76
CA ASP A 45 -7.32 -7.95 13.37
C ASP A 45 -7.78 -6.96 12.30
N TYR A 46 -7.28 -5.72 12.41
CA TYR A 46 -7.51 -4.64 11.47
C TYR A 46 -6.17 -4.15 10.90
N MET A 47 -6.09 -4.04 9.58
CA MET A 47 -4.91 -3.57 8.87
C MET A 47 -5.31 -2.49 7.87
N LEU A 48 -4.40 -1.54 7.63
CA LEU A 48 -4.56 -0.54 6.58
C LEU A 48 -3.99 -1.05 5.27
N LEU A 49 -4.61 -0.64 4.17
CA LEU A 49 -4.14 -0.88 2.81
C LEU A 49 -3.82 0.47 2.17
N GLU A 50 -2.55 0.67 1.83
CA GLU A 50 -2.09 1.75 0.96
C GLU A 50 -1.59 1.15 -0.37
N ILE A 51 -2.11 1.65 -1.48
CA ILE A 51 -1.84 1.16 -2.83
C ILE A 51 -1.00 2.20 -3.56
N LYS A 52 0.25 1.87 -3.84
CA LYS A 52 1.08 2.65 -4.76
C LYS A 52 1.09 1.98 -6.14
N CYS A 53 0.63 2.72 -7.13
CA CYS A 53 0.71 2.32 -8.52
C CYS A 53 1.81 3.09 -9.24
N ILE A 54 2.71 2.38 -9.91
CA ILE A 54 3.81 2.97 -10.66
C ILE A 54 3.24 3.53 -11.97
N PHE A 55 3.57 4.78 -12.29
CA PHE A 55 3.18 5.36 -13.56
C PHE A 55 4.09 4.83 -14.67
N ASN A 56 3.49 4.23 -15.71
CA ASN A 56 4.17 3.71 -16.89
C ASN A 56 5.38 2.78 -16.59
N PRO A 57 5.15 1.61 -15.97
CA PRO A 57 6.24 0.70 -15.59
C PRO A 57 6.90 -0.04 -16.78
N ASP A 58 6.53 0.24 -18.04
CA ASP A 58 7.08 -0.38 -19.27
C ASP A 58 7.38 -1.89 -19.14
N ASP A 59 6.38 -2.74 -18.95
CA ASP A 59 6.49 -4.21 -18.78
C ASP A 59 7.62 -4.71 -17.85
N ASN A 60 8.21 -3.83 -17.04
CA ASN A 60 9.32 -4.16 -16.17
C ASN A 60 8.81 -4.94 -14.96
N SER A 61 9.58 -5.96 -14.58
CA SER A 61 9.40 -6.65 -13.31
C SER A 61 9.62 -5.73 -12.11
N LEU A 62 9.13 -6.13 -10.94
CA LEU A 62 9.29 -5.36 -9.72
C LEU A 62 10.78 -5.19 -9.36
N GLU A 63 11.59 -6.22 -9.60
CA GLU A 63 13.03 -6.24 -9.40
C GLU A 63 13.77 -5.27 -10.34
N GLU A 64 13.34 -5.22 -11.61
CA GLU A 64 13.86 -4.23 -12.56
C GLU A 64 13.50 -2.81 -12.14
N LEU A 65 12.28 -2.58 -11.65
CA LEU A 65 11.86 -1.27 -11.18
C LEU A 65 12.65 -0.85 -9.92
N ILE A 66 12.89 -1.78 -8.98
CA ILE A 66 13.74 -1.54 -7.80
C ILE A 66 15.17 -1.13 -8.19
N SER A 67 15.73 -1.73 -9.25
CA SER A 67 17.10 -1.45 -9.68
C SER A 67 17.23 -0.22 -10.59
N LYS A 68 16.25 0.04 -11.47
CA LYS A 68 16.28 1.15 -12.44
C LYS A 68 15.85 2.48 -11.83
N LEU A 69 14.87 2.47 -10.92
CA LEU A 69 14.29 3.69 -10.36
C LEU A 69 14.97 4.02 -9.02
N SER A 70 15.84 5.04 -9.04
CA SER A 70 16.55 5.50 -7.84
C SER A 70 15.61 5.94 -6.71
N ASP A 71 14.50 6.59 -7.07
CA ASP A 71 13.45 7.08 -6.17
C ASP A 71 12.28 6.09 -6.00
N PHE A 72 12.55 4.79 -6.14
CA PHE A 72 11.55 3.76 -5.89
C PHE A 72 11.37 3.51 -4.39
N CYS A 73 10.13 3.31 -3.94
CA CYS A 73 9.82 3.13 -2.52
C CYS A 73 10.26 1.77 -1.97
N LEU A 74 10.45 0.76 -2.81
CA LEU A 74 10.87 -0.57 -2.40
C LEU A 74 12.39 -0.76 -2.57
N SER A 75 12.94 -1.61 -1.72
CA SER A 75 14.30 -2.13 -1.81
C SER A 75 14.27 -3.65 -1.79
N ASN A 76 15.18 -4.28 -2.52
CA ASN A 76 15.40 -5.73 -2.47
C ASN A 76 16.71 -5.99 -1.72
N SER A 77 16.61 -6.63 -0.55
CA SER A 77 17.77 -7.07 0.23
C SER A 77 17.80 -8.60 0.22
N ASN A 78 18.70 -9.20 -0.56
CA ASN A 78 18.89 -10.66 -0.65
C ASN A 78 17.59 -11.45 -0.96
N GLY A 79 16.76 -10.93 -1.86
CA GLY A 79 15.48 -11.55 -2.23
C GLY A 79 14.30 -11.10 -1.38
N PHE A 80 14.52 -10.34 -0.29
CA PHE A 80 13.46 -9.78 0.52
C PHE A 80 13.12 -8.36 0.05
N ILE A 81 11.93 -8.21 -0.54
CA ILE A 81 11.38 -6.92 -0.93
C ILE A 81 10.75 -6.24 0.29
N SER A 82 11.18 -5.02 0.59
CA SER A 82 10.70 -4.24 1.72
C SER A 82 10.62 -2.76 1.39
N LEU A 83 9.79 -2.03 2.12
CA LEU A 83 9.67 -0.58 2.01
C LEU A 83 10.91 0.12 2.59
N LYS A 84 11.51 1.03 1.82
CA LYS A 84 12.64 1.86 2.26
C LYS A 84 12.18 2.81 3.38
N ARG A 85 12.77 2.68 4.58
CA ARG A 85 12.48 3.54 5.74
C ARG A 85 12.91 5.00 5.58
N ASN A 86 13.84 5.26 4.67
CA ASN A 86 14.36 6.59 4.36
C ASN A 86 13.69 7.22 3.11
N HIS A 87 12.64 6.61 2.57
CA HIS A 87 11.96 7.14 1.40
C HIS A 87 11.02 8.29 1.77
N LYS A 88 10.90 9.31 0.91
CA LYS A 88 10.03 10.48 1.14
C LYS A 88 8.56 10.13 1.40
N TYR A 89 8.10 9.01 0.85
CA TYR A 89 6.73 8.52 1.01
C TYR A 89 6.59 7.46 2.11
N TYR A 90 7.61 7.23 2.93
CA TYR A 90 7.57 6.20 3.97
C TYR A 90 6.41 6.41 4.96
N PHE A 91 6.12 7.65 5.32
CA PHE A 91 5.01 8.01 6.20
C PHE A 91 3.67 8.18 5.47
N GLN A 92 3.67 8.05 4.15
CA GLN A 92 2.46 8.03 3.30
C GLN A 92 2.10 6.60 2.86
N ILE A 93 2.72 5.59 3.49
CA ILE A 93 2.50 4.16 3.26
C ILE A 93 2.20 3.49 4.59
#